data_AF-A0A4S8L7L2-F1
#
_entry.id   AF-A0A4S8L7L2-F1
#
_cell.length_a   1.000
_cell.length_b   1.000
_cell.length_c   1.000
_cell.angle_alpha   90.00
_cell.angle_beta   90.00
_cell.angle_gamma   90.00
#
_symmetry.space_group_name_H-M   'P 1'
#
loop_
_entity.id
_entity.type
_entity.pdbx_description
1 polymer ?
#
loop_
_entity_poly.entity_id
_entity_poly.type
_entity_poly.pdbx_seq_one_letter_code
_entity_poly.pdbx_strand_id
1 'polypeptide(L)'
;HSRTCYELSSSEWNAIIQKKVCDFDAILSSIHSPAVPKSLKEKVGAFEIKVEKDVEVTKTVTNEAQWNKAFRLFKRATLHLFPHRDSELATYENHMGDLFLSIDPSLHPRLISYDKAVRNLVANRGDLTLADINHDAFRNAFRTHIENYGAFVVEKRPRVEICKRFNQGICVGTCHYAHICSRPNCRRQGHGAHEC
;
A
#
# COMPACT_ATOMS: atom_id res chain seq x y z
N HIS A 1 20.74 24.43 19.41
CA HIS A 1 20.19 24.06 18.09
C HIS A 1 20.54 22.60 17.80
N SER A 2 19.73 21.66 18.31
CA SER A 2 19.97 20.22 18.20
C SER A 2 19.51 19.71 16.84
N ARG A 3 20.44 19.22 16.03
CA ARG A 3 20.19 18.56 14.74
C ARG A 3 19.85 17.08 14.98
N THR A 4 18.62 16.76 15.31
CA THR A 4 18.09 15.41 15.14
C THR A 4 17.50 15.28 13.74
N CYS A 5 18.38 15.28 12.74
CA CYS A 5 18.00 15.04 11.35
C CYS A 5 17.79 13.52 11.15
N TYR A 6 16.62 13.04 11.55
CA TYR A 6 16.12 11.67 11.27
C TYR A 6 14.68 11.73 10.80
N GLU A 7 14.36 12.72 9.98
CA GLU A 7 13.00 13.00 9.59
C GLU A 7 12.86 12.61 8.13
N LEU A 8 12.33 11.42 7.85
CA LEU A 8 11.97 10.89 6.53
C LEU A 8 13.13 10.59 5.55
N SER A 9 12.91 9.63 4.65
CA SER A 9 13.79 9.39 3.51
C SER A 9 13.64 10.49 2.45
N SER A 10 14.62 10.63 1.57
CA SER A 10 14.58 11.57 0.44
C SER A 10 13.34 11.34 -0.45
N SER A 11 12.94 10.09 -0.65
CA SER A 11 11.73 9.73 -1.40
C SER A 11 10.45 10.30 -0.77
N GLU A 12 10.30 10.18 0.55
CA GLU A 12 9.12 10.68 1.27
C GLU A 12 9.09 12.20 1.34
N TRP A 13 10.24 12.86 1.50
CA TRP A 13 10.31 14.32 1.36
C TRP A 13 9.86 14.79 -0.02
N ASN A 14 10.35 14.13 -1.07
CA ASN A 14 9.95 14.45 -2.43
C ASN A 14 8.44 14.22 -2.64
N ALA A 15 7.87 13.18 -2.04
CA ALA A 15 6.42 12.95 -2.08
C ALA A 15 5.64 14.11 -1.43
N ILE A 16 6.04 14.57 -0.24
CA ILE A 16 5.42 15.72 0.44
C ILE A 16 5.50 16.99 -0.42
N ILE A 17 6.70 17.30 -0.93
CA ILE A 17 6.94 18.50 -1.77
C ILE A 17 6.06 18.47 -3.02
N GLN A 18 5.93 17.30 -3.66
CA GLN A 18 5.14 17.11 -4.87
C GLN A 18 3.63 16.91 -4.58
N LYS A 19 3.21 17.00 -3.32
CA LYS A 19 1.84 16.68 -2.86
C LYS A 19 1.37 15.29 -3.33
N LYS A 20 2.30 14.35 -3.45
CA LYS A 20 2.04 12.94 -3.75
C LYS A 20 1.79 12.17 -2.46
N VAL A 21 1.30 10.94 -2.63
CA VAL A 21 1.04 10.03 -1.52
C VAL A 21 2.35 9.56 -0.90
N CYS A 22 2.47 9.75 0.41
CA CYS A 22 3.55 9.21 1.22
C CYS A 22 3.30 7.74 1.57
N ASP A 23 4.36 6.92 1.60
CA ASP A 23 4.28 5.54 2.05
C ASP A 23 4.56 5.44 3.56
N PHE A 24 3.50 5.21 4.34
CA PHE A 24 3.61 5.10 5.79
C PHE A 24 4.41 3.88 6.25
N ASP A 25 4.54 2.83 5.42
CA ASP A 25 5.39 1.68 5.71
C ASP A 25 6.86 2.08 5.60
N ALA A 26 7.21 2.89 4.60
CA ALA A 26 8.54 3.48 4.45
C ALA A 26 8.86 4.49 5.56
N ILE A 27 7.92 5.37 5.89
CA ILE A 27 8.04 6.32 7.02
C ILE A 27 8.31 5.56 8.32
N LEU A 28 7.52 4.53 8.64
CA LEU A 28 7.70 3.73 9.85
C LEU A 28 9.05 2.99 9.85
N SER A 29 9.46 2.45 8.70
CA SER A 29 10.75 1.75 8.53
C SER A 29 11.94 2.69 8.72
N SER A 30 11.81 3.97 8.34
CA SER A 30 12.86 4.97 8.54
C SER A 30 13.15 5.30 10.00
N ILE A 31 12.15 5.20 10.89
CA ILE A 31 12.30 5.46 12.33
C ILE A 31 13.34 4.51 12.96
N HIS A 32 13.40 3.29 12.44
CA HIS A 32 14.17 2.21 13.02
C HIS A 32 15.39 1.81 12.19
N SER A 33 15.60 2.48 11.05
CA SER A 33 16.80 2.22 10.25
C SER A 33 18.01 2.93 10.88
N PRO A 34 19.15 2.24 11.04
CA PRO A 34 20.37 2.89 11.46
C PRO A 34 20.73 4.00 10.47
N ALA A 35 21.22 5.11 11.01
CA ALA A 35 21.54 6.39 10.35
C ALA A 35 22.41 6.36 9.08
N VAL A 36 22.84 5.19 8.64
CA VAL A 36 23.79 5.03 7.55
C VAL A 36 23.01 4.64 6.29
N PRO A 37 22.86 5.56 5.30
CA PRO A 37 22.30 5.18 4.02
C PRO A 37 23.16 4.06 3.42
N LYS A 38 22.53 2.91 3.13
CA LYS A 38 23.19 1.79 2.45
C LYS A 38 23.48 2.23 1.01
N SER A 39 24.61 2.87 0.74
CA SER A 39 25.03 3.11 -0.64
C SER A 39 25.50 1.80 -1.25
N LEU A 40 24.88 1.38 -2.35
CA LEU A 40 25.43 0.31 -3.17
C LEU A 40 26.48 0.94 -4.08
N LYS A 41 27.73 0.52 -3.92
CA LYS A 41 28.85 0.94 -4.75
C LYS A 41 29.20 -0.23 -5.64
N GLU A 42 28.98 -0.08 -6.95
CA GLU A 42 29.36 -1.09 -7.93
C GLU A 42 30.34 -0.46 -8.91
N LYS A 43 31.46 -1.14 -9.17
CA LYS A 43 32.45 -0.71 -10.16
C LYS A 43 32.14 -1.38 -11.50
N VAL A 44 31.90 -0.57 -12.52
CA VAL A 44 31.74 -1.01 -13.91
C VAL A 44 32.94 -0.49 -14.70
N GLY A 45 33.97 -1.33 -14.84
CA GLY A 45 35.22 -0.96 -15.49
C GLY A 45 35.95 0.17 -14.75
N ALA A 46 36.12 1.32 -15.41
CA ALA A 46 36.77 2.51 -14.85
C ALA A 46 35.81 3.44 -14.08
N PHE A 47 34.50 3.18 -14.11
CA PHE A 47 33.49 4.03 -13.49
C PHE A 47 32.94 3.39 -12.21
N GLU A 48 32.73 4.20 -11.18
CA GLU A 48 32.04 3.79 -9.94
C GLU A 48 30.61 4.33 -9.99
N ILE A 49 29.63 3.42 -9.94
CA ILE A 49 28.22 3.76 -9.82
C ILE A 49 27.86 3.69 -8.34
N LYS A 50 27.56 4.85 -7.74
CA LYS A 50 27.02 4.95 -6.40
C LYS A 50 25.51 5.10 -6.49
N VAL A 51 24.78 4.05 -6.13
CA VAL A 51 23.32 4.10 -5.97
C VAL A 51 23.04 4.30 -4.48
N GLU A 52 22.47 5.45 -4.12
CA GLU A 52 21.93 5.64 -2.78
C GLU A 52 20.63 4.83 -2.70
N LYS A 53 20.62 3.77 -1.89
CA LYS A 53 19.38 3.02 -1.67
C LYS A 53 18.50 3.80 -0.70
N ASP A 54 17.24 3.95 -1.09
CA ASP A 54 16.19 4.29 -0.15
C ASP A 54 16.13 3.28 1.00
N VAL A 55 15.54 3.73 2.11
CA VAL A 55 15.33 2.88 3.29
C VAL A 55 14.59 1.61 2.88
N GLU A 56 15.19 0.47 3.18
CA GLU A 56 14.55 -0.83 2.98
C GLU A 56 13.29 -0.88 3.86
N VAL A 57 12.13 -1.03 3.22
CA VAL A 57 10.85 -1.15 3.93
C VAL A 57 10.84 -2.47 4.68
N THR A 58 11.10 -2.39 5.97
CA THR A 58 11.25 -3.54 6.88
C THR A 58 10.06 -3.69 7.81
N LYS A 59 9.19 -2.67 7.89
CA LYS A 59 8.00 -2.64 8.73
C LYS A 59 6.78 -2.28 7.91
N THR A 60 5.68 -2.95 8.23
CA THR A 60 4.36 -2.64 7.71
C THR A 60 3.50 -2.09 8.85
N VAL A 61 2.76 -1.02 8.57
CA VAL A 61 1.75 -0.47 9.47
C VAL A 61 0.54 -1.41 9.45
N THR A 62 0.24 -2.01 10.60
CA THR A 62 -0.85 -2.98 10.78
C THR A 62 -1.80 -2.63 11.93
N ASN A 63 -1.46 -1.66 12.77
CA ASN A 63 -2.29 -1.22 13.90
C ASN A 63 -2.25 0.30 14.12
N GLU A 64 -3.12 0.77 15.00
CA GLU A 64 -3.26 2.17 15.40
C GLU A 64 -1.94 2.79 15.87
N ALA A 65 -1.21 2.13 16.79
CA ALA A 65 0.01 2.70 17.37
C ALA A 65 1.10 2.92 16.30
N GLN A 66 1.20 2.03 15.32
CA GLN A 66 2.11 2.17 14.18
C GLN A 66 1.64 3.27 13.22
N TRP A 67 0.33 3.33 12.94
CA TRP A 67 -0.24 4.38 12.11
C TRP A 67 -0.02 5.76 12.73
N ASN A 68 -0.30 5.92 14.03
CA ASN A 68 -0.07 7.16 14.79
C ASN A 68 1.39 7.62 14.73
N LYS A 69 2.35 6.69 14.83
CA LYS A 69 3.78 7.03 14.70
C LYS A 69 4.11 7.55 13.29
N ALA A 70 3.66 6.85 12.25
CA ALA A 70 3.91 7.25 10.87
C ALA A 70 3.21 8.58 10.54
N PHE A 71 1.94 8.72 10.94
CA PHE A 71 1.14 9.92 10.69
C PHE A 71 1.70 11.15 11.39
N ARG A 72 2.17 11.05 12.65
CA ARG A 72 2.80 12.19 13.34
C ARG A 72 4.06 12.69 12.65
N LEU A 73 4.89 11.79 12.12
CA LEU A 73 6.08 12.18 11.36
C LEU A 73 5.70 12.84 10.03
N PHE A 74 4.75 12.24 9.31
CA PHE A 74 4.18 12.82 8.09
C PHE A 74 3.59 14.22 8.37
N LYS A 75 2.81 14.38 9.45
CA LYS A 75 2.21 15.64 9.87
C LYS A 75 3.29 16.68 10.17
N ARG A 76 4.29 16.34 10.99
CA ARG A 76 5.39 17.28 11.33
C ARG A 76 6.14 17.76 10.08
N ALA A 77 6.51 16.84 9.19
CA ALA A 77 7.20 17.18 7.96
C ALA A 77 6.33 18.02 7.00
N THR A 78 5.06 17.66 6.89
CA THR A 78 4.10 18.42 6.06
C THR A 78 3.91 19.83 6.61
N LEU A 79 3.77 20.01 7.93
CA LEU A 79 3.59 21.32 8.54
C LEU A 79 4.85 22.18 8.54
N HIS A 80 6.03 21.55 8.46
CA HIS A 80 7.27 22.28 8.24
C HIS A 80 7.28 23.03 6.91
N LEU A 81 6.72 22.41 5.85
CA LEU A 81 6.63 22.99 4.51
C LEU A 81 5.33 23.77 4.26
N PHE A 82 4.24 23.31 4.85
CA PHE A 82 2.88 23.81 4.61
C PHE A 82 2.13 24.04 5.94
N PRO A 83 2.49 25.07 6.72
CA PRO A 83 1.90 25.32 8.05
C PRO A 83 0.37 25.48 8.02
N HIS A 84 -0.18 26.00 6.92
CA HIS A 84 -1.62 26.20 6.74
C HIS A 84 -2.45 24.90 6.72
N ARG A 85 -1.81 23.74 6.58
CA ARG A 85 -2.49 22.43 6.56
C ARG A 85 -2.77 21.85 7.95
N ASP A 86 -2.48 22.55 9.04
CA ASP A 86 -2.63 22.02 10.41
C ASP A 86 -4.06 21.59 10.72
N SER A 87 -5.05 22.45 10.44
CA SER A 87 -6.46 22.14 10.68
C SER A 87 -6.93 20.93 9.85
N GLU A 88 -6.49 20.82 8.60
CA GLU A 88 -6.80 19.68 7.72
C GLU A 88 -6.27 18.37 8.30
N LEU A 89 -4.98 18.35 8.68
CA LEU A 89 -4.33 17.17 9.21
C LEU A 89 -4.85 16.78 10.59
N ALA A 90 -5.17 17.75 11.45
CA ALA A 90 -5.79 17.51 12.75
C ALA A 90 -7.20 16.92 12.61
N THR A 91 -8.00 17.43 11.67
CA THR A 91 -9.35 16.89 11.38
C THR A 91 -9.26 15.42 10.99
N TYR A 92 -8.33 15.09 10.10
CA TYR A 92 -8.15 13.72 9.64
C TYR A 92 -7.54 12.79 10.70
N GLU A 93 -6.61 13.29 11.53
CA GLU A 93 -6.05 12.56 12.68
C GLU A 93 -7.16 12.12 13.65
N ASN A 94 -8.06 13.05 14.00
CA ASN A 94 -9.20 12.75 14.87
C ASN A 94 -10.15 11.73 14.22
N HIS A 95 -10.49 11.92 12.94
CA HIS A 95 -11.35 10.97 12.20
C HIS A 95 -10.79 9.55 12.22
N MET A 96 -9.50 9.37 11.92
CA MET A 96 -8.87 8.06 11.97
C MET A 96 -8.80 7.50 13.40
N GLY A 97 -8.54 8.35 14.40
CA GLY A 97 -8.55 7.97 15.81
C GLY A 97 -9.92 7.43 16.26
N ASP A 98 -11.00 8.14 15.93
CA ASP A 98 -12.38 7.71 16.23
C ASP A 98 -12.71 6.36 15.56
N LEU A 99 -12.24 6.14 14.34
CA LEU A 99 -12.40 4.87 13.64
C LEU A 99 -11.61 3.73 14.29
N PHE A 100 -10.37 3.96 14.73
CA PHE A 100 -9.60 2.94 15.47
C PHE A 100 -10.24 2.59 16.81
N LEU A 101 -10.87 3.56 17.49
CA LEU A 101 -11.61 3.31 18.74
C LEU A 101 -12.92 2.55 18.52
N SER A 102 -13.55 2.72 17.36
CA SER A 102 -14.88 2.16 17.06
C SER A 102 -14.83 0.79 16.34
N ILE A 103 -13.69 0.42 15.77
CA ILE A 103 -13.50 -0.79 14.96
C ILE A 103 -12.67 -1.80 15.75
N ASP A 104 -13.06 -3.08 15.70
CA ASP A 104 -12.31 -4.15 16.36
C ASP A 104 -10.86 -4.23 15.83
N PRO A 105 -9.85 -4.46 16.70
CA PRO A 105 -8.45 -4.55 16.30
C PRO A 105 -8.15 -5.54 15.18
N SER A 106 -8.92 -6.63 15.03
CA SER A 106 -8.77 -7.59 13.93
C SER A 106 -9.04 -6.96 12.54
N LEU A 107 -9.77 -5.85 12.49
CA LEU A 107 -10.11 -5.12 11.28
C LEU A 107 -9.22 -3.88 11.05
N HIS A 108 -8.27 -3.58 11.94
CA HIS A 108 -7.32 -2.46 11.75
C HIS A 108 -6.55 -2.50 10.41
N PRO A 109 -6.12 -3.66 9.87
CA PRO A 109 -5.48 -3.70 8.55
C PRO A 109 -6.38 -3.15 7.43
N ARG A 110 -7.70 -3.32 7.55
CA ARG A 110 -8.67 -2.74 6.60
C ARG A 110 -8.80 -1.24 6.76
N LEU A 111 -8.80 -0.75 8.01
CA LEU A 111 -8.80 0.68 8.29
C LEU A 111 -7.54 1.38 7.75
N ILE A 112 -6.39 0.71 7.81
CA ILE A 112 -5.15 1.20 7.18
C ILE A 112 -5.26 1.17 5.64
N SER A 113 -5.95 0.18 5.08
CA SER A 113 -6.24 0.15 3.63
C SER A 113 -7.16 1.29 3.22
N TYR A 114 -8.18 1.61 4.01
CA TYR A 114 -9.04 2.78 3.86
C TYR A 114 -8.22 4.08 3.88
N ASP A 115 -7.33 4.25 4.86
CA ASP A 115 -6.43 5.42 4.92
C ASP A 115 -5.56 5.57 3.67
N LYS A 116 -4.95 4.46 3.20
CA LYS A 116 -4.18 4.46 1.94
C LYS A 116 -5.05 4.90 0.77
N ALA A 117 -6.31 4.45 0.69
CA ALA A 117 -7.22 4.84 -0.37
C ALA A 117 -7.59 6.33 -0.30
N VAL A 118 -7.90 6.84 0.89
CA VAL A 118 -8.21 8.26 1.12
C VAL A 118 -7.04 9.17 0.73
N ARG A 119 -5.83 8.86 1.19
CA ARG A 119 -4.63 9.66 0.84
C ARG A 119 -4.35 9.62 -0.67
N ASN A 120 -4.58 8.48 -1.33
CA ASN A 120 -4.52 8.38 -2.78
C ASN A 120 -5.59 9.23 -3.48
N LEU A 121 -6.82 9.26 -2.97
CA LEU A 121 -7.87 10.10 -3.53
C LEU A 121 -7.49 11.58 -3.47
N VAL A 122 -7.11 12.08 -2.29
CA VAL A 122 -6.73 13.49 -2.08
C VAL A 122 -5.53 13.88 -2.94
N ALA A 123 -4.51 13.03 -3.06
CA ALA A 123 -3.33 13.36 -3.87
C ALA A 123 -3.63 13.44 -5.38
N ASN A 124 -4.65 12.74 -5.87
CA ASN A 124 -5.02 12.71 -7.29
C ASN A 124 -6.24 13.58 -7.63
N ARG A 125 -6.89 14.19 -6.63
CA ARG A 125 -8.08 15.03 -6.78
C ARG A 125 -7.85 16.39 -6.15
N GLY A 126 -7.63 17.40 -6.99
CA GLY A 126 -7.41 18.77 -6.53
C GLY A 126 -8.61 19.45 -5.86
N ASP A 127 -9.80 18.83 -5.95
CA ASP A 127 -11.03 19.30 -5.31
C ASP A 127 -11.26 18.73 -3.90
N LEU A 128 -10.37 17.86 -3.41
CA LEU A 128 -10.49 17.22 -2.10
C LEU A 128 -9.29 17.54 -1.21
N THR A 129 -9.57 17.55 0.10
CA THR A 129 -8.59 17.67 1.18
C THR A 129 -8.84 16.56 2.21
N LEU A 130 -7.89 16.31 3.11
CA LEU A 130 -8.10 15.35 4.20
C LEU A 130 -9.15 15.82 5.22
N ALA A 131 -9.56 17.09 5.18
CA ALA A 131 -10.65 17.62 6.01
C ALA A 131 -12.04 17.18 5.51
N ASP A 132 -12.17 16.73 4.26
CA ASP A 132 -13.43 16.37 3.62
C ASP A 132 -13.96 14.99 4.04
N ILE A 133 -13.87 14.67 5.34
CA ILE A 133 -14.18 13.36 5.92
C ILE A 133 -15.63 12.91 5.67
N ASN A 134 -16.54 13.85 5.42
CA ASN A 134 -17.95 13.60 5.13
C ASN A 134 -18.27 13.48 3.63
N HIS A 135 -17.30 13.72 2.75
CA HIS A 135 -17.50 13.72 1.31
C HIS A 135 -17.78 12.30 0.77
N ASP A 136 -18.61 12.19 -0.27
CA ASP A 136 -19.04 10.89 -0.81
C ASP A 136 -17.89 10.00 -1.26
N ALA A 137 -16.79 10.59 -1.74
CA ALA A 137 -15.59 9.84 -2.09
C ALA A 137 -15.00 9.07 -0.90
N PHE A 138 -14.98 9.67 0.29
CA PHE A 138 -14.50 9.03 1.52
C PHE A 138 -15.49 7.98 1.99
N ARG A 139 -16.80 8.28 1.94
CA ARG A 139 -17.86 7.30 2.26
C ARG A 139 -17.78 6.07 1.36
N ASN A 140 -17.50 6.25 0.07
CA ASN A 140 -17.32 5.15 -0.87
C ASN A 140 -16.04 4.36 -0.60
N ALA A 141 -14.94 5.03 -0.25
CA ALA A 141 -13.72 4.34 0.20
C ALA A 141 -13.99 3.54 1.50
N PHE A 142 -14.73 4.10 2.44
CA PHE A 142 -15.08 3.43 3.71
C PHE A 142 -15.92 2.17 3.44
N ARG A 143 -16.97 2.27 2.60
CA ARG A 143 -17.75 1.11 2.15
C ARG A 143 -16.88 0.02 1.52
N THR A 144 -15.97 0.43 0.64
CA THR A 144 -15.09 -0.46 -0.13
C THR A 144 -14.13 -1.24 0.77
N HIS A 145 -13.52 -0.57 1.73
CA HIS A 145 -12.43 -1.14 2.54
C HIS A 145 -12.91 -1.68 3.90
N ILE A 146 -13.98 -1.14 4.48
CA ILE A 146 -14.50 -1.51 5.80
C ILE A 146 -15.79 -2.34 5.71
N GLU A 147 -16.87 -1.75 5.15
CA GLU A 147 -18.23 -2.34 5.24
C GLU A 147 -18.45 -3.52 4.29
N ASN A 148 -17.82 -3.54 3.12
CA ASN A 148 -17.94 -4.65 2.17
C ASN A 148 -17.08 -5.83 2.61
N TYR A 149 -17.63 -6.68 3.47
CA TYR A 149 -17.05 -7.97 3.87
C TYR A 149 -16.81 -8.98 2.71
N GLY A 150 -16.91 -8.59 1.43
CA GLY A 150 -16.75 -9.50 0.29
C GLY A 150 -16.32 -8.92 -1.07
N ALA A 151 -16.01 -7.62 -1.21
CA ALA A 151 -15.73 -7.04 -2.54
C ALA A 151 -14.23 -6.87 -2.88
N PHE A 152 -13.33 -6.89 -1.89
CA PHE A 152 -11.88 -6.67 -2.11
C PHE A 152 -10.99 -7.73 -1.47
N VAL A 153 -11.46 -8.98 -1.41
CA VAL A 153 -10.53 -10.09 -1.51
C VAL A 153 -10.12 -10.21 -2.98
N VAL A 154 -9.32 -9.23 -3.46
CA VAL A 154 -8.29 -9.57 -4.45
C VAL A 154 -7.18 -10.25 -3.63
N GLU A 155 -7.50 -11.41 -3.06
CA GLU A 155 -6.48 -12.42 -2.93
C GLU A 155 -5.92 -12.55 -4.34
N LYS A 156 -4.63 -12.26 -4.50
CA LYS A 156 -3.86 -12.94 -5.53
C LYS A 156 -3.94 -14.42 -5.18
N ARG A 157 -5.07 -15.07 -5.50
CA ARG A 157 -5.11 -16.52 -5.61
C ARG A 157 -3.96 -16.84 -6.55
N PRO A 158 -3.00 -17.69 -6.15
CA PRO A 158 -1.96 -18.09 -7.08
C PRO A 158 -2.68 -18.54 -8.34
N ARG A 159 -2.39 -17.87 -9.46
CA ARG A 159 -2.95 -18.27 -10.76
C ARG A 159 -2.41 -19.66 -11.01
N VAL A 160 -3.15 -20.69 -10.61
CA VAL A 160 -2.82 -22.06 -10.97
C VAL A 160 -2.94 -22.10 -12.48
N GLU A 161 -1.80 -22.18 -13.16
CA GLU A 161 -1.77 -22.18 -14.61
C GLU A 161 -2.56 -23.39 -15.13
N ILE A 162 -3.39 -23.15 -16.14
CA ILE A 162 -4.21 -24.18 -16.77
C ILE A 162 -3.28 -25.12 -17.55
N CYS A 163 -3.43 -26.43 -17.35
CA CYS A 163 -2.65 -27.44 -18.03
C CYS A 163 -2.96 -27.46 -19.54
N LYS A 164 -1.99 -27.05 -20.37
CA LYS A 164 -2.13 -27.06 -21.84
C LYS A 164 -2.24 -28.48 -22.40
N ARG A 165 -1.48 -29.44 -21.83
CA ARG A 165 -1.49 -30.85 -22.26
C ARG A 165 -2.82 -31.54 -21.99
N PHE A 166 -3.47 -31.21 -20.86
CA PHE A 166 -4.81 -31.70 -20.54
C PHE A 166 -5.84 -31.19 -21.56
N ASN A 167 -5.73 -29.92 -21.93
CA ASN A 167 -6.60 -29.31 -22.93
C ASN A 167 -6.40 -29.84 -24.36
N GLN A 168 -5.32 -30.58 -24.60
CA GLN A 168 -4.99 -31.26 -25.85
C GLN A 168 -5.25 -32.78 -25.81
N GLY A 169 -5.73 -33.33 -24.68
CA GLY A 169 -6.00 -34.77 -24.53
C GLY A 169 -4.76 -35.65 -24.31
N ILE A 170 -3.60 -35.05 -24.01
CA ILE A 170 -2.31 -35.76 -23.95
C ILE A 170 -1.64 -35.69 -22.56
N CYS A 171 -2.38 -35.30 -21.52
CA CYS A 171 -1.85 -35.26 -20.15
C CYS A 171 -1.99 -36.64 -19.49
N VAL A 172 -0.89 -37.14 -18.92
CA VAL A 172 -0.82 -38.44 -18.24
C VAL A 172 -0.14 -38.31 -16.88
N GLY A 173 -0.53 -39.15 -15.91
CA GLY A 173 0.04 -39.17 -14.57
C GLY A 173 -0.46 -38.05 -13.64
N THR A 174 0.28 -37.81 -12.54
CA THR A 174 0.01 -36.75 -11.57
C THR A 174 0.47 -35.39 -12.13
N CYS A 175 -0.47 -34.48 -12.39
CA CYS A 175 -0.17 -33.16 -12.93
C CYS A 175 -0.27 -32.07 -11.85
N HIS A 176 0.71 -31.15 -11.82
CA HIS A 176 0.72 -30.00 -10.90
C HIS A 176 -0.10 -28.80 -11.41
N TYR A 177 -0.54 -28.83 -12.66
CA TYR A 177 -1.31 -27.76 -13.31
C TYR A 177 -2.82 -28.05 -13.25
N ALA A 178 -3.65 -27.02 -13.35
CA ALA A 178 -5.11 -27.18 -13.25
C ALA A 178 -5.71 -27.89 -14.47
N HIS A 179 -6.42 -29.00 -14.25
CA HIS A 179 -7.19 -29.73 -15.28
C HIS A 179 -8.58 -29.12 -15.45
N ILE A 180 -8.61 -27.97 -16.12
CA ILE A 180 -9.82 -27.18 -16.40
C ILE A 180 -9.83 -26.84 -17.89
N CYS A 181 -11.01 -26.83 -18.52
CA CYS A 181 -11.17 -26.46 -19.92
C CYS A 181 -10.69 -25.01 -20.17
N SER A 182 -9.80 -24.82 -21.16
CA SER A 182 -9.21 -23.52 -21.49
C SER A 182 -10.10 -22.63 -22.37
N ARG A 183 -11.26 -23.13 -22.86
CA ARG A 183 -12.21 -22.35 -23.65
C ARG A 183 -12.81 -21.22 -22.78
N PRO A 184 -12.87 -19.98 -23.29
CA PRO A 184 -13.29 -18.82 -22.51
C PRO A 184 -14.73 -18.94 -21.98
N ASN A 185 -15.62 -19.65 -22.68
CA ASN A 185 -17.04 -19.79 -22.34
C ASN A 185 -17.37 -21.05 -21.51
N CYS A 186 -16.40 -21.90 -21.19
CA CYS A 186 -16.63 -23.13 -20.44
C CYS A 186 -15.95 -23.08 -19.07
N ARG A 187 -14.61 -23.11 -19.03
CA ARG A 187 -13.81 -23.14 -17.80
C ARG A 187 -14.28 -24.16 -16.72
N ARG A 188 -14.94 -25.25 -17.13
CA ARG A 188 -15.38 -26.34 -16.24
C ARG A 188 -14.30 -27.42 -16.10
N GLN A 189 -14.35 -28.15 -15.00
CA GLN A 189 -13.57 -29.37 -14.79
C GLN A 189 -14.24 -30.56 -15.50
N GLY A 190 -13.48 -31.65 -15.73
CA GLY A 190 -13.99 -32.91 -16.27
C GLY A 190 -13.78 -33.14 -17.76
N HIS A 191 -13.41 -32.12 -18.54
CA HIS A 191 -13.01 -32.26 -19.95
C HIS A 191 -11.96 -31.19 -20.32
N GLY A 192 -11.15 -31.48 -21.34
CA GLY A 192 -10.20 -30.53 -21.92
C GLY A 192 -10.81 -29.78 -23.12
N ALA A 193 -10.19 -28.67 -23.56
CA ALA A 193 -10.67 -27.89 -24.70
C ALA A 193 -10.80 -28.66 -26.03
N HIS A 194 -10.06 -29.77 -26.19
CA HIS A 194 -10.19 -30.71 -27.29
C HIS A 194 -11.53 -31.46 -27.34
N GLU A 195 -12.21 -31.60 -26.20
CA GLU A 195 -13.52 -32.27 -26.03
C GLU A 195 -14.66 -31.28 -25.76
N CYS A 196 -14.37 -29.97 -25.86
CA CYS A 196 -15.31 -28.88 -25.56
C CYS A 196 -15.99 -28.30 -26.81
#